data_AF-A0AAJ2F4U6-F1
#
_entry.id   AF-A0AAJ2F4U6-F1
#
_cell.length_a   1.000
_cell.length_b   1.000
_cell.length_c   1.000
_cell.angle_alpha   90.00
_cell.angle_beta   90.00
_cell.angle_gamma   90.00
#
_symmetry.space_group_name_H-M   'P 1'
#
loop_
_entity.id
_entity.type
_entity.pdbx_description
1 polymer ?
#
loop_
_entity_poly.entity_id
_entity_poly.type
_entity_poly.pdbx_seq_one_letter_code
_entity_poly.pdbx_strand_id
1 'polypeptide(L)' 'MTTTAEALSAQAAQLPPAERMEVVERILDSLDQPDAALDTLWANEASDRLAAYRRGEIKAVALSDVIAKYQTASPRT' A
#
# COMPACT_ATOMS: atom_id res chain seq x y z
N MET A 1 -13.18 -5.98 -29.03
CA MET A 1 -13.38 -7.13 -28.13
C MET A 1 -13.21 -6.62 -26.72
N THR A 2 -14.21 -6.76 -25.87
CA THR A 2 -14.12 -6.38 -24.46
C THR A 2 -13.13 -7.32 -23.77
N THR A 3 -12.24 -6.76 -22.97
CA THR A 3 -11.34 -7.59 -22.17
C THR A 3 -12.13 -8.24 -21.04
N THR A 4 -11.67 -9.40 -20.56
CA THR A 4 -12.30 -10.07 -19.40
C THR A 4 -12.39 -9.14 -18.19
N ALA A 5 -11.37 -8.29 -17.98
CA ALA A 5 -11.34 -7.32 -16.88
C ALA A 5 -12.45 -6.26 -17.02
N GLU A 6 -12.68 -5.72 -18.22
CA GLU A 6 -13.78 -4.77 -18.48
C GLU A 6 -15.15 -5.42 -18.23
N ALA A 7 -15.33 -6.67 -18.67
CA ALA A 7 -16.60 -7.38 -18.49
C ALA A 7 -16.90 -7.68 -17.01
N LEU A 8 -15.88 -8.07 -16.22
CA LEU A 8 -16.03 -8.29 -14.78
C LEU A 8 -16.27 -6.99 -14.01
N SER A 9 -15.57 -5.91 -14.39
CA SER A 9 -15.75 -4.59 -13.77
C SER A 9 -17.16 -4.05 -14.01
N ALA A 10 -17.68 -4.19 -15.23
CA ALA A 10 -19.04 -3.80 -15.56
C ALA A 10 -20.09 -4.57 -14.76
N GLN A 11 -19.87 -5.87 -14.53
CA GLN A 11 -20.76 -6.70 -13.70
C GLN A 11 -20.68 -6.31 -12.22
N ALA A 12 -19.48 -6.16 -11.67
CA ALA A 12 -19.28 -5.73 -10.28
C ALA A 12 -19.90 -4.34 -10.01
N ALA A 13 -19.92 -3.45 -11.01
CA ALA A 13 -20.53 -2.14 -10.90
C ALA A 13 -22.07 -2.18 -10.76
N GLN A 14 -22.74 -3.26 -11.17
CA GLN A 14 -24.19 -3.44 -11.01
C GLN A 14 -24.60 -3.96 -9.63
N LEU A 15 -23.64 -4.41 -8.81
CA LEU A 15 -23.92 -4.92 -7.47
C LEU A 15 -24.29 -3.80 -6.50
N PRO A 16 -25.09 -4.09 -5.45
CA PRO A 16 -25.27 -3.18 -4.33
C PRO A 16 -23.92 -2.76 -3.71
N PRO A 17 -23.83 -1.56 -3.08
CA PRO A 17 -22.56 -1.06 -2.56
C PRO A 17 -21.80 -2.02 -1.63
N ALA A 18 -22.51 -2.77 -0.79
CA ALA A 18 -21.91 -3.74 0.13
C ALA A 18 -21.27 -4.93 -0.63
N GLU A 19 -22.02 -5.56 -1.54
CA GLU A 19 -21.53 -6.68 -2.34
C GLU A 19 -20.38 -6.27 -3.26
N ARG A 20 -20.44 -5.05 -3.82
CA ARG A 20 -19.34 -4.48 -4.61
C ARG A 20 -18.07 -4.33 -3.76
N MET A 21 -18.19 -3.93 -2.49
CA MET A 21 -17.05 -3.87 -1.58
C MET A 21 -16.45 -5.26 -1.33
N GLU A 22 -17.30 -6.28 -1.10
CA GLU A 22 -16.80 -7.65 -0.93
C GLU A 22 -16.02 -8.16 -2.15
N VAL A 23 -16.43 -7.78 -3.38
CA VAL A 23 -15.68 -8.13 -4.60
C VAL A 23 -14.31 -7.44 -4.61
N VAL A 24 -14.25 -6.16 -4.23
CA VAL A 24 -12.98 -5.42 -4.13
C VAL A 24 -12.05 -6.08 -3.11
N GLU A 25 -12.55 -6.39 -1.91
CA GLU A 25 -11.76 -7.04 -0.85
C GLU A 25 -11.21 -8.38 -1.31
N ARG A 26 -12.03 -9.27 -1.89
CA ARG A 26 -11.56 -10.57 -2.40
C ARG A 26 -10.48 -10.45 -3.47
N ILE A 27 -10.59 -9.44 -4.35
CA ILE A 27 -9.56 -9.19 -5.36
C ILE A 27 -8.28 -8.69 -4.69
N LEU A 28 -8.36 -7.74 -3.76
CA LEU A 28 -7.20 -7.25 -3.02
C LEU A 28 -6.50 -8.38 -2.26
N ASP A 29 -7.27 -9.22 -1.56
CA ASP A 29 -6.74 -10.40 -0.86
C ASP A 29 -6.02 -11.35 -1.82
N SER A 30 -6.53 -11.54 -3.05
CA SER A 30 -5.89 -12.38 -4.05
C SER A 30 -4.57 -11.83 -4.59
N LEU A 31 -4.36 -10.51 -4.50
CA LEU A 31 -3.14 -9.83 -4.93
C LEU A 31 -2.11 -9.71 -3.81
N ASP A 32 -2.57 -9.57 -2.56
CA ASP A 32 -1.74 -9.42 -1.36
C ASP A 32 -1.48 -10.78 -0.67
N GLN A 33 -1.02 -11.75 -1.44
CA GLN A 33 -0.70 -13.07 -0.90
C GLN A 33 0.62 -13.04 -0.14
N PRO A 34 0.69 -13.57 1.09
CA PRO A 34 1.90 -13.55 1.88
C PRO A 34 2.99 -14.38 1.21
N ASP A 35 4.19 -13.80 1.09
CA ASP A 35 5.39 -14.46 0.58
C ASP A 35 6.46 -14.45 1.67
N ALA A 36 6.63 -15.59 2.35
CA ALA A 36 7.57 -15.72 3.45
C ALA A 36 9.03 -15.46 3.04
N ALA A 37 9.39 -15.71 1.77
CA ALA A 37 10.72 -15.41 1.28
C ALA A 37 10.91 -13.90 1.13
N LEU A 38 9.91 -13.21 0.59
CA LEU A 38 9.89 -11.76 0.52
C LEU A 38 9.92 -11.13 1.93
N ASP A 39 9.11 -11.62 2.86
CA ASP A 39 9.08 -11.15 4.26
C ASP A 39 10.46 -11.26 4.91
N THR A 40 11.16 -12.36 4.66
CA THR A 40 12.53 -12.56 5.16
C THR A 40 13.51 -11.53 4.58
N LEU A 41 13.41 -11.24 3.28
CA LEU A 41 14.24 -10.22 2.63
C LEU A 41 13.95 -8.82 3.19
N TRP A 42 12.68 -8.47 3.41
CA TRP A 42 12.29 -7.21 4.02
C TRP A 42 12.78 -7.07 5.46
N ALA A 43 12.68 -8.13 6.27
CA ALA A 43 13.17 -8.12 7.64
C ALA A 43 14.69 -7.89 7.71
N ASN A 44 15.45 -8.52 6.81
CA ASN A 44 16.88 -8.32 6.69
C ASN A 44 17.21 -6.87 6.28
N GLU A 45 16.60 -6.38 5.21
CA GLU A 45 16.81 -5.01 4.72
C GLU A 45 16.46 -3.96 5.79
N ALA A 46 15.35 -4.13 6.51
CA ALA A 46 14.95 -3.22 7.58
C ALA A 46 15.97 -3.21 8.73
N SER A 47 16.48 -4.38 9.10
CA SER A 47 17.51 -4.53 10.14
C SER A 47 18.83 -3.87 9.72
N ASP A 48 19.25 -4.09 8.46
CA ASP A 48 20.48 -3.53 7.90
C ASP A 48 20.41 -1.99 7.80
N ARG A 49 19.29 -1.44 7.32
CA ARG A 49 19.06 0.00 7.29
C ARG A 49 19.09 0.62 8.68
N LEU A 50 18.47 -0.02 9.67
CA LEU A 50 18.48 0.46 11.04
C LEU A 50 19.90 0.44 11.63
N ALA A 51 20.68 -0.60 11.35
CA ALA A 51 22.06 -0.71 11.80
C ALA A 51 22.94 0.39 11.16
N ALA A 52 22.83 0.60 9.85
CA ALA A 52 23.56 1.65 9.13
C ALA A 52 23.18 3.07 9.62
N TYR A 53 21.89 3.31 9.90
CA TYR A 53 21.45 4.56 10.54
C TYR A 53 22.10 4.76 11.91
N ARG A 54 22.11 3.73 12.76
CA ARG A 54 22.75 3.78 14.10
C ARG A 54 24.26 4.00 14.03
N ARG A 55 24.93 3.52 12.98
CA ARG A 55 26.35 3.80 12.69
C ARG A 55 26.61 5.18 12.06
N GLY A 56 25.56 5.92 11.69
CA GLY A 56 25.66 7.23 11.04
C GLY A 56 25.94 7.17 9.54
N GLU A 57 25.84 6.00 8.91
CA GLU A 57 26.09 5.80 7.48
C GLU A 57 24.89 6.26 6.63
N ILE A 58 23.68 6.25 7.20
CA ILE A 58 22.45 6.71 6.56
C ILE A 58 21.90 7.90 7.35
N LYS A 59 21.48 8.96 6.64
CA LYS A 59 20.80 10.11 7.25
C LYS A 59 19.31 9.84 7.39
N ALA A 60 18.74 10.26 8.51
CA ALA A 60 17.28 10.32 8.69
C ALA A 60 16.78 11.76 8.54
N VAL A 61 15.50 11.89 8.24
CA VAL A 61 14.76 13.15 8.27
C VAL A 61 13.84 13.13 9.49
N ALA A 62 13.67 14.27 10.17
CA ALA A 62 12.76 14.34 11.30
C ALA A 62 11.32 14.12 10.83
N LEU A 63 10.54 13.35 11.59
CA LEU A 63 9.14 13.09 11.26
C LEU A 63 8.32 14.38 11.11
N SER A 64 8.64 15.41 11.90
CA SER A 64 8.04 16.74 11.80
C SER A 64 8.17 17.34 10.40
N ASP A 65 9.34 17.20 9.78
CA ASP A 65 9.64 17.79 8.47
C ASP A 65 8.87 17.07 7.36
N VAL A 66 8.71 15.75 7.49
CA VAL A 66 7.89 14.94 6.58
C VAL A 66 6.42 15.34 6.69
N ILE A 67 5.89 15.45 7.90
CA ILE A 67 4.48 15.81 8.15
C ILE A 67 4.19 17.23 7.64
N ALA A 68 5.10 18.18 7.86
CA ALA A 68 4.94 19.58 7.44
C ALA A 68 4.63 19.70 5.93
N LYS A 69 5.18 18.82 5.09
CA LYS A 69 4.90 18.78 3.63
C LYS A 69 3.42 18.59 3.30
N TYR A 70 2.65 17.93 4.15
CA TYR A 70 1.25 17.56 3.90
C TYR A 70 0.25 18.45 4.65
N GLN A 71 0.70 19.24 5.63
CA GLN A 71 -0.17 20.12 6.41
C GLN A 71 -0.70 21.33 5.62
N THR A 72 -0.06 21.70 4.51
CA THR A 72 -0.45 22.85 3.67
C THR A 72 -1.54 22.50 2.64
N ALA A 73 -1.92 21.22 2.50
CA ALA A 73 -2.80 20.74 1.43
C ALA A 73 -4.27 20.52 1.85
N SER A 74 -4.68 20.88 3.07
CA SER A 74 -6.09 20.81 3.49
C SER A 74 -6.70 22.22 3.64
N PRO A 75 -7.44 22.73 2.64
CA PRO A 75 -8.60 23.55 2.95
C PRO A 75 -9.60 22.66 3.67
N ARG A 76 -9.86 22.91 4.95
CA ARG A 76 -11.02 22.33 5.63
C ARG A 76 -12.27 22.94 4.98
N THR A 77 -12.93 22.19 4.11
CA THR A 77 -14.33 22.45 3.72
C THR A 77 -15.26 21.71 4.65
#